data_AF-A0A7C2NAE8-F1
#
_entry.id   AF-A0A7C2NAE8-F1
#
_cell.length_a   1.000
_cell.length_b   1.000
_cell.length_c   1.000
_cell.angle_alpha   90.00
_cell.angle_beta   90.00
_cell.angle_gamma   90.00
#
_symmetry.space_group_name_H-M   'P 1'
#
loop_
_entity.id
_entity.type
_entity.pdbx_description
1 polymer ?
#
loop_
_entity_poly.entity_id
_entity_poly.type
_entity_poly.pdbx_seq_one_letter_code
_entity_poly.pdbx_strand_id
1 'polypeptide(L)'
;MKKVNSLLALLALGVAAVASAQVDFTRYVALGDSLTAGYASGGLAKFYQEHSYPAILARQFGLATFQQPLVSDPGIAPVLKLMALAPAPVLAPSGTTPGQPINATYQGIYNNLGIPGSKTGDLLTKTGDITKLQRGQIDPSTIMYDIVLRFPKIPGTNVDGTAVAQAIAAKPTFMTVWIGNN
;
A
#
# COMPACT_ATOMS: atom_id res chain seq x y z
N MET A 1 -32.20 -36.03 48.00
CA MET A 1 -31.13 -35.98 46.96
C MET A 1 -31.22 -34.67 46.18
N LYS A 2 -30.48 -33.60 46.56
CA LYS A 2 -30.51 -32.27 45.88
C LYS A 2 -29.23 -31.43 46.09
N LYS A 3 -28.01 -31.93 45.78
CA LYS A 3 -26.75 -31.15 45.94
C LYS A 3 -25.60 -31.50 44.95
N VAL A 4 -25.87 -31.85 43.68
CA VAL A 4 -24.79 -32.30 42.75
C VAL A 4 -24.74 -31.57 41.38
N ASN A 5 -25.54 -30.52 41.15
CA ASN A 5 -25.56 -29.81 39.86
C ASN A 5 -24.95 -28.39 39.88
N SER A 6 -24.48 -27.90 41.03
CA SER A 6 -24.06 -26.50 41.19
C SER A 6 -22.56 -26.26 41.00
N LEU A 7 -21.69 -27.26 41.20
CA LEU A 7 -20.23 -27.08 41.13
C LEU A 7 -19.67 -27.07 39.70
N LEU A 8 -20.23 -27.87 38.78
CA LEU A 8 -19.77 -27.90 37.38
C LEU A 8 -20.04 -26.58 36.65
N ALA A 9 -21.15 -25.90 36.96
CA ALA A 9 -21.50 -24.62 36.34
C ALA A 9 -20.50 -23.50 36.70
N LEU A 10 -20.06 -23.42 37.96
CA LEU A 10 -19.06 -22.44 38.38
C LEU A 10 -17.67 -22.71 37.77
N LEU A 11 -17.29 -23.98 37.59
CA LEU A 11 -16.01 -24.33 36.99
C LEU A 11 -15.96 -24.01 35.48
N ALA A 12 -17.09 -24.12 34.77
CA ALA A 12 -17.20 -23.76 33.36
C ALA A 12 -17.16 -22.24 33.10
N LEU A 13 -17.53 -21.42 34.09
CA LEU A 13 -17.51 -19.95 33.99
C LEU A 13 -16.17 -19.32 34.38
N GLY A 14 -15.30 -20.05 35.09
CA GLY A 14 -14.00 -19.55 35.56
C GLY A 14 -12.86 -19.61 34.52
N VAL A 15 -13.03 -20.35 33.43
CA VAL A 15 -12.02 -20.50 32.36
C VAL A 15 -12.63 -20.29 30.97
N ALA A 16 -13.68 -19.46 30.88
CA ALA A 16 -13.94 -18.70 29.67
C ALA A 16 -12.82 -17.65 29.52
N ALA A 17 -11.61 -18.12 29.18
CA ALA A 17 -10.59 -17.25 28.65
C ALA A 17 -11.25 -16.40 27.56
N VAL A 18 -11.06 -15.09 27.63
CA VAL A 18 -11.56 -14.20 26.58
C VAL A 18 -10.91 -14.70 25.31
N ALA A 19 -11.67 -15.39 24.46
CA ALA A 19 -11.26 -15.77 23.12
C ALA A 19 -11.26 -14.49 22.29
N SER A 20 -10.32 -13.60 22.60
CA SER A 20 -9.95 -12.49 21.74
C SER A 20 -9.56 -13.14 20.43
N ALA A 21 -10.41 -13.00 19.41
CA ALA A 21 -10.09 -13.44 18.07
C ALA A 21 -8.75 -12.78 17.70
N GLN A 22 -7.69 -13.60 17.61
CA GLN A 22 -6.37 -13.10 17.30
C GLN A 22 -6.45 -12.46 15.91
N VAL A 23 -5.97 -11.22 15.79
CA VAL A 23 -6.06 -10.48 14.53
C VAL A 23 -5.26 -11.22 13.45
N ASP A 24 -5.94 -11.57 12.36
CA ASP A 24 -5.33 -12.27 11.23
C ASP A 24 -4.64 -11.25 10.31
N PHE A 25 -3.30 -11.23 10.34
CA PHE A 25 -2.49 -10.37 9.47
C PHE A 25 -2.04 -11.05 8.17
N THR A 26 -2.48 -12.29 7.88
CA THR A 26 -1.96 -13.09 6.74
C THR A 26 -2.22 -12.45 5.38
N ARG A 27 -3.25 -11.62 5.24
CA ARG A 27 -3.56 -10.85 4.02
C ARG A 27 -3.74 -9.38 4.38
N TYR A 28 -2.61 -8.72 4.65
CA TYR A 28 -2.57 -7.27 4.87
C TYR A 28 -2.66 -6.50 3.54
N VAL A 29 -3.57 -5.52 3.47
CA VAL A 29 -3.65 -4.52 2.39
C VAL A 29 -3.66 -3.11 2.98
N ALA A 30 -2.87 -2.20 2.42
CA ALA A 30 -2.84 -0.80 2.78
C ALA A 30 -3.42 0.05 1.65
N LEU A 31 -4.42 0.88 1.96
CA LEU A 31 -4.99 1.88 1.05
C LEU A 31 -4.57 3.28 1.49
N GLY A 32 -4.26 4.16 0.55
CA GLY A 32 -4.01 5.55 0.93
C GLY A 32 -3.40 6.47 -0.09
N ASP A 33 -2.76 7.51 0.44
CA ASP A 33 -2.11 8.60 -0.28
C ASP A 33 -0.57 8.47 -0.29
N SER A 34 0.14 9.60 -0.41
CA SER A 34 1.60 9.73 -0.47
C SER A 34 2.32 9.04 0.69
N LEU A 35 1.79 9.14 1.92
CA LEU A 35 2.39 8.55 3.12
C LEU A 35 2.30 7.02 3.11
N THR A 36 1.18 6.48 2.61
CA THR A 36 1.00 5.04 2.43
C THR A 36 1.90 4.49 1.34
N ALA A 37 2.08 5.24 0.25
CA ALA A 37 2.95 4.88 -0.86
C ALA A 37 4.45 4.84 -0.50
N GLY A 38 4.86 5.54 0.57
CA GLY A 38 6.27 5.80 0.87
C GLY A 38 6.88 6.88 -0.03
N TYR A 39 6.09 7.89 -0.40
CA TYR A 39 6.56 9.08 -1.10
C TYR A 39 7.35 9.98 -0.15
N ALA A 40 8.55 10.41 -0.54
CA ALA A 40 9.41 11.24 0.31
C ALA A 40 10.34 12.11 -0.53
N SER A 41 10.82 13.22 0.05
CA SER A 41 11.71 14.17 -0.63
C SER A 41 11.20 14.63 -2.00
N GLY A 42 9.88 14.74 -2.17
CA GLY A 42 9.26 15.14 -3.43
C GLY A 42 9.23 14.07 -4.53
N GLY A 43 9.43 12.78 -4.21
CA GLY A 43 9.41 11.70 -5.19
C GLY A 43 9.01 10.32 -4.67
N LEU A 44 8.71 9.41 -5.59
CA LEU A 44 8.48 7.99 -5.31
C LEU A 44 9.71 7.17 -5.73
N ALA A 45 10.41 6.56 -4.76
CA ALA A 45 11.60 5.74 -5.00
C ALA A 45 11.72 4.58 -4.01
N LYS A 46 12.22 3.42 -4.49
CA LYS A 46 12.30 2.12 -3.79
C LYS A 46 12.75 2.24 -2.34
N PHE A 47 13.82 3.00 -2.08
CA PHE A 47 14.38 3.17 -0.73
C PHE A 47 13.31 3.62 0.27
N TYR A 48 12.52 4.66 -0.05
CA TYR A 48 11.49 5.17 0.85
C TYR A 48 10.27 4.24 0.91
N GLN A 49 9.92 3.58 -0.20
CA GLN A 49 8.81 2.63 -0.25
C GLN A 49 9.06 1.42 0.66
N GLU A 50 10.29 0.90 0.72
CA GLU A 50 10.67 -0.21 1.62
C GLU A 50 10.70 0.19 3.11
N HIS A 51 10.77 1.49 3.39
CA HIS A 51 10.69 2.09 4.72
C HIS A 51 9.33 2.77 5.01
N SER A 52 8.34 2.60 4.13
CA SER A 52 6.98 3.09 4.34
C SER A 52 6.33 2.39 5.55
N TYR A 53 5.36 3.06 6.19
CA TYR A 53 4.68 2.46 7.35
C TYR A 53 4.02 1.10 7.02
N PRO A 54 3.42 0.86 5.82
CA PRO A 54 2.90 -0.46 5.47
C PRO A 54 4.00 -1.51 5.32
N ALA A 55 5.13 -1.16 4.70
CA ALA A 55 6.26 -2.08 4.57
C ALA A 55 6.87 -2.45 5.93
N ILE A 56 6.92 -1.50 6.88
CA ILE A 56 7.34 -1.76 8.26
C ILE A 56 6.33 -2.67 8.97
N LEU A 57 5.03 -2.35 8.94
CA LEU A 57 3.98 -3.16 9.56
C LEU A 57 3.97 -4.58 9.01
N ALA A 58 4.09 -4.76 7.68
CA ALA A 58 4.11 -6.07 7.05
C ALA A 58 5.26 -6.95 7.56
N ARG A 59 6.44 -6.37 7.80
CA ARG A 59 7.57 -7.07 8.44
C ARG A 59 7.28 -7.42 9.91
N GLN A 60 6.67 -6.52 10.67
CA GLN A 60 6.30 -6.77 12.08
C GLN A 60 5.21 -7.86 12.21
N PHE A 61 4.30 -7.95 11.23
CA PHE A 61 3.29 -9.01 11.15
C PHE A 61 3.85 -10.36 10.65
N GLY A 62 5.13 -10.42 10.26
CA GLY A 62 5.75 -11.66 9.77
C GLY A 62 5.33 -12.09 8.36
N LEU A 63 4.80 -11.19 7.52
CA LEU A 63 4.47 -11.53 6.13
C LEU A 63 5.74 -11.85 5.34
N ALA A 64 5.82 -13.06 4.78
CA ALA A 64 6.92 -13.49 3.92
C ALA A 64 7.05 -12.65 2.63
N THR A 65 5.94 -12.08 2.15
CA THR A 65 5.91 -11.18 1.00
C THR A 65 4.92 -10.04 1.21
N PHE A 66 5.32 -8.82 0.88
CA PHE A 66 4.45 -7.64 0.82
C PHE A 66 4.72 -6.91 -0.48
N GLN A 67 3.79 -7.02 -1.43
CA GLN A 67 3.94 -6.54 -2.79
C GLN A 67 3.53 -5.07 -2.87
N GLN A 68 4.41 -4.23 -3.43
CA GLN A 68 4.19 -2.79 -3.54
C GLN A 68 4.82 -2.26 -4.84
N PRO A 69 4.31 -1.15 -5.42
CA PRO A 69 4.73 -0.65 -6.73
C PRO A 69 6.11 0.03 -6.68
N LEU A 70 7.18 -0.77 -6.66
CA LEU A 70 8.55 -0.27 -6.47
C LEU A 70 9.04 0.51 -7.70
N VAL A 71 9.61 1.70 -7.48
CA VAL A 71 10.21 2.55 -8.52
C VAL A 71 11.73 2.62 -8.33
N SER A 72 12.50 2.44 -9.38
CA SER A 72 13.97 2.52 -9.32
C SER A 72 14.47 3.92 -8.95
N ASP A 73 15.68 4.01 -8.43
CA ASP A 73 16.39 5.29 -8.35
C ASP A 73 16.50 5.93 -9.76
N PRO A 74 16.51 7.27 -9.85
CA PRO A 74 16.39 8.25 -8.76
C PRO A 74 14.93 8.50 -8.31
N GLY A 75 13.97 7.69 -8.76
CA GLY A 75 12.54 7.85 -8.48
C GLY A 75 11.76 8.53 -9.60
N ILE A 76 10.44 8.45 -9.52
CA ILE A 76 9.51 9.20 -10.37
C ILE A 76 9.09 10.47 -9.62
N ALA A 77 9.23 11.61 -10.30
CA ALA A 77 9.71 12.86 -9.71
C ALA A 77 11.02 12.58 -8.93
N PRO A 78 12.20 12.65 -9.59
CA PRO A 78 13.47 12.22 -8.99
C PRO A 78 13.72 12.87 -7.62
N VAL A 79 13.92 12.04 -6.59
CA VAL A 79 13.88 12.49 -5.19
C VAL A 79 14.92 13.57 -4.93
N LEU A 80 14.53 14.61 -4.21
CA LEU A 80 15.42 15.71 -3.84
C LEU A 80 16.47 15.23 -2.83
N LYS A 81 17.72 15.61 -3.05
CA LYS A 81 18.83 15.41 -2.12
C LYS A 81 19.53 16.74 -1.86
N LEU A 82 20.16 16.84 -0.69
CA LEU A 82 20.98 17.97 -0.29
C LEU A 82 22.32 17.91 -1.02
N MET A 83 22.58 18.90 -1.88
CA MET A 83 23.80 19.01 -2.71
C MET A 83 24.89 19.85 -2.04
N ALA A 84 24.48 20.89 -1.30
CA ALA A 84 25.38 21.78 -0.58
C ALA A 84 24.70 22.26 0.72
N LEU A 85 25.51 22.54 1.75
CA LEU A 85 25.08 23.12 3.03
C LEU A 85 25.44 24.61 3.15
N ALA A 86 26.51 25.04 2.50
CA ALA A 86 27.06 26.39 2.56
C ALA A 86 27.30 26.93 1.13
N PRO A 87 27.13 28.24 0.87
CA PRO A 87 26.70 29.28 1.83
C PRO A 87 25.22 29.20 2.23
N ALA A 88 24.42 28.38 1.54
CA ALA A 88 23.06 28.03 1.93
C ALA A 88 22.73 26.57 1.53
N PRO A 89 21.70 25.94 2.14
CA PRO A 89 21.23 24.63 1.72
C PRO A 89 20.73 24.63 0.27
N VAL A 90 21.27 23.75 -0.56
CA VAL A 90 20.80 23.52 -1.94
C VAL A 90 20.18 22.13 -2.04
N LEU A 91 18.88 22.06 -2.32
CA LEU A 91 18.19 20.82 -2.68
C LEU A 91 18.10 20.72 -4.20
N ALA A 92 18.47 19.57 -4.76
CA ALA A 92 18.32 19.29 -6.18
C ALA A 92 17.83 17.85 -6.42
N PRO A 93 17.19 17.56 -7.57
CA PRO A 93 16.87 16.20 -7.99
C PRO A 93 18.12 15.31 -7.98
N SER A 94 18.00 14.11 -7.41
CA SER A 94 19.13 13.18 -7.28
C SER A 94 19.57 12.49 -8.58
N GLY A 95 18.88 12.77 -9.68
CA GLY A 95 19.24 12.39 -11.04
C GLY A 95 18.35 13.14 -12.04
N THR A 96 18.79 13.22 -13.30
CA THR A 96 18.09 13.95 -14.37
C THR A 96 17.10 13.09 -15.16
N THR A 97 17.29 11.77 -15.17
CA THR A 97 16.39 10.80 -15.81
C THR A 97 15.47 10.17 -14.76
N PRO A 98 14.13 10.22 -14.91
CA PRO A 98 13.22 9.53 -14.00
C PRO A 98 13.46 8.03 -13.90
N GLY A 99 13.31 7.49 -12.68
CA GLY A 99 13.29 6.07 -12.43
C GLY A 99 12.10 5.36 -13.09
N GLN A 100 12.10 4.03 -13.05
CA GLN A 100 11.09 3.19 -13.72
C GLN A 100 10.45 2.19 -12.73
N PRO A 101 9.19 1.77 -12.95
CA PRO A 101 8.57 0.74 -12.11
C PRO A 101 9.29 -0.61 -12.27
N ILE A 102 9.90 -1.11 -11.20
CA ILE A 102 10.76 -2.31 -11.17
C ILE A 102 9.93 -3.59 -11.40
N ASN A 103 8.71 -3.64 -10.85
CA ASN A 103 7.84 -4.81 -10.86
C ASN A 103 6.59 -4.61 -11.74
N ALA A 104 6.68 -3.80 -12.80
CA ALA A 104 5.59 -3.54 -13.75
C ALA A 104 4.88 -4.81 -14.26
N THR A 105 5.60 -5.93 -14.38
CA THR A 105 5.13 -7.22 -14.92
C THR A 105 4.44 -8.16 -13.91
N TYR A 106 4.34 -7.81 -12.62
CA TYR A 106 3.97 -8.68 -11.46
C TYR A 106 2.68 -9.54 -11.52
N GLN A 107 1.78 -9.37 -12.51
CA GLN A 107 0.49 -10.10 -12.66
C GLN A 107 -0.56 -10.05 -11.51
N GLY A 108 -0.22 -9.75 -10.25
CA GLY A 108 -1.17 -9.65 -9.13
C GLY A 108 -1.62 -8.22 -8.76
N ILE A 109 -2.48 -8.09 -7.74
CA ILE A 109 -2.80 -6.81 -7.08
C ILE A 109 -1.74 -6.55 -5.99
N TYR A 110 -1.28 -5.31 -5.82
CA TYR A 110 -0.33 -4.97 -4.77
C TYR A 110 -0.99 -4.98 -3.38
N ASN A 111 -0.24 -5.36 -2.34
CA ASN A 111 -0.65 -5.17 -0.95
C ASN A 111 -0.65 -3.68 -0.58
N ASN A 112 0.30 -2.90 -1.11
CA ASN A 112 0.32 -1.45 -0.94
C ASN A 112 -0.36 -0.76 -2.12
N LEU A 113 -1.52 -0.16 -1.86
CA LEU A 113 -2.35 0.64 -2.76
C LEU A 113 -2.35 2.12 -2.35
N GLY A 114 -1.22 2.61 -1.83
CA GLY A 114 -0.98 4.04 -1.61
C GLY A 114 -0.69 4.77 -2.92
N ILE A 115 -1.44 5.83 -3.22
CA ILE A 115 -1.34 6.60 -4.46
C ILE A 115 -0.97 8.06 -4.15
N PRO A 116 0.27 8.50 -4.43
CA PRO A 116 0.67 9.89 -4.23
C PRO A 116 -0.20 10.86 -5.03
N GLY A 117 -0.67 11.92 -4.38
CA GLY A 117 -1.56 12.94 -4.94
C GLY A 117 -3.05 12.58 -4.94
N SER A 118 -3.44 11.37 -4.48
CA SER A 118 -4.84 10.94 -4.50
C SER A 118 -5.68 11.53 -3.37
N LYS A 119 -6.95 11.86 -3.68
CA LYS A 119 -7.97 12.30 -2.71
C LYS A 119 -8.87 11.14 -2.34
N THR A 120 -9.64 11.29 -1.25
CA THR A 120 -10.58 10.26 -0.77
C THR A 120 -11.56 9.78 -1.84
N GLY A 121 -12.07 10.68 -2.69
CA GLY A 121 -12.95 10.32 -3.80
C GLY A 121 -12.25 9.57 -4.95
N ASP A 122 -10.93 9.75 -5.11
CA ASP A 122 -10.19 9.09 -6.19
C ASP A 122 -10.08 7.58 -5.95
N LEU A 123 -9.96 7.13 -4.70
CA LEU A 123 -9.92 5.69 -4.36
C LEU A 123 -11.19 4.92 -4.80
N LEU A 124 -12.30 5.63 -5.01
CA LEU A 124 -13.60 5.09 -5.43
C LEU A 124 -13.90 5.29 -6.92
N THR A 125 -13.18 6.19 -7.61
CA THR A 125 -13.56 6.68 -8.96
C THR A 125 -12.45 6.66 -10.00
N LYS A 126 -11.17 6.66 -9.58
CA LYS A 126 -10.03 6.59 -10.48
C LYS A 126 -9.58 5.14 -10.66
N THR A 127 -9.16 4.82 -11.88
CA THR A 127 -8.51 3.58 -12.26
C THR A 127 -7.11 3.90 -12.79
N GLY A 128 -6.29 2.87 -13.01
CA GLY A 128 -5.01 2.97 -13.68
C GLY A 128 -4.80 1.78 -14.60
N ASP A 129 -3.73 1.83 -15.39
CA ASP A 129 -3.31 0.75 -16.28
C ASP A 129 -1.77 0.76 -16.45
N ILE A 130 -1.09 -0.21 -15.83
CA ILE A 130 0.37 -0.34 -15.89
C ILE A 130 0.87 -0.59 -17.33
N THR A 131 0.01 -1.10 -18.22
CA THR A 131 0.38 -1.39 -19.60
C THR A 131 0.63 -0.13 -20.42
N LYS A 132 0.10 1.04 -20.00
CA LYS A 132 0.44 2.34 -20.59
C LYS A 132 1.94 2.60 -20.46
N LEU A 133 2.48 2.48 -19.24
CA LEU A 133 3.89 2.70 -18.94
C LEU A 133 4.78 1.67 -19.63
N GLN A 134 4.35 0.41 -19.69
CA GLN A 134 5.04 -0.65 -20.46
C GLN A 134 5.09 -0.37 -21.97
N ARG A 135 4.14 0.39 -22.51
CA ARG A 135 4.10 0.86 -23.91
C ARG A 135 4.70 2.27 -24.09
N GLY A 136 5.39 2.81 -23.08
CA GLY A 136 5.99 4.15 -23.12
C GLY A 136 4.98 5.31 -23.08
N GLN A 137 3.70 5.05 -22.81
CA GLN A 137 2.65 6.06 -22.69
C GLN A 137 2.68 6.64 -21.27
N ILE A 138 3.37 7.76 -21.10
CA ILE A 138 3.55 8.43 -19.80
C ILE A 138 2.72 9.72 -19.77
N ASP A 139 1.69 9.76 -18.94
CA ASP A 139 0.90 10.96 -18.63
C ASP A 139 1.21 11.40 -17.19
N PRO A 140 1.84 12.58 -16.96
CA PRO A 140 2.15 13.07 -15.62
C PRO A 140 0.95 13.22 -14.68
N SER A 141 -0.27 13.36 -15.22
CA SER A 141 -1.50 13.51 -14.44
C SER A 141 -2.09 12.18 -13.97
N THR A 142 -1.80 11.05 -14.64
CA THR A 142 -2.30 9.72 -14.27
C THR A 142 -1.21 8.75 -13.81
N ILE A 143 0.08 9.07 -13.99
CA ILE A 143 1.21 8.16 -13.74
C ILE A 143 1.16 7.47 -12.37
N MET A 144 0.80 8.16 -11.29
CA MET A 144 0.71 7.55 -9.95
C MET A 144 -0.43 6.52 -9.85
N TYR A 145 -1.55 6.76 -10.54
CA TYR A 145 -2.62 5.77 -10.65
C TYR A 145 -2.18 4.59 -11.51
N ASP A 146 -1.53 4.83 -12.65
CA ASP A 146 -1.09 3.77 -13.57
C ASP A 146 0.02 2.88 -12.98
N ILE A 147 0.87 3.42 -12.10
CA ILE A 147 1.87 2.67 -11.34
C ILE A 147 1.23 1.73 -10.30
N VAL A 148 0.24 2.22 -9.54
CA VAL A 148 -0.31 1.55 -8.36
C VAL A 148 -1.51 0.68 -8.73
N LEU A 149 -2.47 1.24 -9.47
CA LEU A 149 -3.69 0.57 -9.93
C LEU A 149 -3.38 -0.11 -11.26
N ARG A 150 -2.93 -1.36 -11.18
CA ARG A 150 -2.34 -2.05 -12.34
C ARG A 150 -3.35 -2.42 -13.43
N PHE A 151 -4.63 -2.53 -13.09
CA PHE A 151 -5.68 -3.01 -13.99
C PHE A 151 -6.81 -1.98 -14.11
N PRO A 152 -7.28 -1.64 -15.33
CA PRO A 152 -8.42 -0.73 -15.49
C PRO A 152 -9.75 -1.38 -15.09
N LYS A 153 -9.82 -2.72 -15.15
CA LYS A 153 -10.91 -3.57 -14.66
C LYS A 153 -10.34 -4.67 -13.77
N ILE A 154 -11.07 -5.11 -12.75
CA ILE A 154 -10.67 -6.27 -11.93
C ILE A 154 -10.62 -7.52 -12.83
N PRO A 155 -9.48 -8.24 -12.92
CA PRO A 155 -9.32 -9.36 -13.85
C PRO A 155 -10.44 -10.40 -13.78
N GLY A 156 -10.98 -10.78 -14.95
CA GLY A 156 -12.09 -11.72 -15.05
C GLY A 156 -13.48 -11.13 -14.73
N THR A 157 -13.61 -9.80 -14.58
CA THR A 157 -14.88 -9.13 -14.27
C THR A 157 -15.07 -7.83 -15.07
N ASN A 158 -16.28 -7.26 -15.02
CA ASN A 158 -16.58 -5.93 -15.58
C ASN A 158 -16.42 -4.79 -14.55
N VAL A 159 -15.98 -5.07 -13.33
CA VAL A 159 -15.84 -4.08 -12.23
C VAL A 159 -14.64 -3.18 -12.48
N ASP A 160 -14.79 -1.87 -12.34
CA ASP A 160 -13.69 -0.91 -12.46
C ASP A 160 -12.58 -1.16 -11.44
N GLY A 161 -11.34 -1.14 -11.90
CA GLY A 161 -10.14 -1.44 -11.11
C GLY A 161 -9.71 -0.28 -10.21
N THR A 162 -10.64 0.30 -9.46
CA THR A 162 -10.36 1.37 -8.49
C THR A 162 -9.55 0.84 -7.30
N ALA A 163 -8.96 1.72 -6.51
CA ALA A 163 -8.17 1.31 -5.35
C ALA A 163 -8.98 0.45 -4.37
N VAL A 164 -10.22 0.87 -4.06
CA VAL A 164 -11.13 0.11 -3.19
C VAL A 164 -11.54 -1.23 -3.83
N ALA A 165 -11.83 -1.26 -5.13
CA ALA A 165 -12.18 -2.51 -5.81
C ALA A 165 -11.00 -3.51 -5.82
N GLN A 166 -9.77 -3.03 -6.06
CA GLN A 166 -8.57 -3.87 -6.01
C GLN A 166 -8.29 -4.37 -4.58
N ALA A 167 -8.44 -3.52 -3.57
CA ALA A 167 -8.31 -3.92 -2.17
C ALA A 167 -9.31 -5.02 -1.78
N ILE A 168 -10.58 -4.90 -2.18
CA ILE A 168 -11.60 -5.92 -1.94
C ILE A 168 -11.28 -7.22 -2.70
N ALA A 169 -10.85 -7.12 -3.96
CA ALA A 169 -10.47 -8.28 -4.79
C ALA A 169 -9.27 -9.05 -4.23
N ALA A 170 -8.37 -8.38 -3.49
CA ALA A 170 -7.25 -9.02 -2.77
C ALA A 170 -7.67 -9.82 -1.51
N LYS A 171 -8.97 -9.76 -1.12
CA LYS A 171 -9.56 -10.51 0.01
C LYS A 171 -8.79 -10.37 1.35
N PRO A 172 -8.51 -9.13 1.81
CA PRO A 172 -7.71 -8.89 3.00
C PRO A 172 -8.33 -9.46 4.28
N THR A 173 -7.46 -9.73 5.24
CA THR A 173 -7.81 -10.08 6.63
C THR A 173 -7.57 -8.92 7.59
N PHE A 174 -6.63 -8.04 7.23
CA PHE A 174 -6.32 -6.81 7.93
C PHE A 174 -6.10 -5.68 6.93
N MET A 175 -6.54 -4.47 7.28
CA MET A 175 -6.38 -3.29 6.44
C MET A 175 -5.94 -2.07 7.25
N THR A 176 -5.09 -1.24 6.63
CA THR A 176 -4.87 0.15 7.08
C THR A 176 -5.36 1.09 5.98
N VAL A 177 -6.02 2.18 6.37
CA VAL A 177 -6.48 3.21 5.43
C VAL A 177 -5.98 4.58 5.90
N TRP A 178 -5.16 5.24 5.10
CA TRP A 178 -4.69 6.62 5.35
C TRP A 178 -4.85 7.42 4.06
N ILE A 179 -5.94 8.19 3.95
CA ILE A 179 -6.27 8.94 2.75
C ILE A 179 -6.79 10.33 3.10
N GLY A 180 -6.26 11.34 2.40
CA GLY A 180 -6.72 12.73 2.47
C GLY A 180 -5.65 13.73 2.92
N ASN A 181 -4.42 13.29 3.15
CA ASN A 181 -3.31 14.14 3.58
C ASN A 181 -2.07 13.89 2.70
N ASN A 182 -1.95 14.64 1.60
CA ASN A 182 -0.81 14.58 0.69
C ASN A 182 0.22 15.67 0.98
#